data_AF-A0A5H2XFG7-F1
#
_entry.id   AF-A0A5H2XFG7-F1
#
_cell.length_a   1.000
_cell.length_b   1.000
_cell.length_c   1.000
_cell.angle_alpha   90.00
_cell.angle_beta   90.00
_cell.angle_gamma   90.00
#
_symmetry.space_group_name_H-M   'P 1'
#
loop_
_entity.id
_entity.type
_entity.pdbx_description
1 polymer ?
#
loop_
_entity_poly.entity_id
_entity_poly.type
_entity_poly.pdbx_seq_one_letter_code
_entity_poly.pdbx_strand_id
1 'polypeptide(L)' 'MRRCQKMGSISRRNEMPLNNILVVELFDVWGIDFMGPFPSSFGYIYILVAVDYVSKWVEAIAT' A
#
# COMPACT_ATOMS: atom_id res chain seq x y z
N MET A 1 -15.62 45.75 25.75
CA MET A 1 -15.69 44.77 24.65
C MET A 1 -14.48 44.92 23.73
N ARG A 2 -13.96 43.78 23.26
CA ARG A 2 -13.10 43.57 22.08
C ARG A 2 -11.68 44.18 22.11
N ARG A 3 -10.74 43.40 22.65
CA ARG A 3 -9.38 43.34 22.10
C ARG A 3 -9.23 42.00 21.38
N CYS A 4 -9.66 41.96 20.11
CA CYS A 4 -9.39 40.83 19.23
C CYS A 4 -7.91 40.87 18.83
N GLN A 5 -7.26 39.69 18.75
CA GLN A 5 -5.87 39.58 18.32
C GLN A 5 -5.70 40.15 16.90
N LYS A 6 -4.74 41.05 16.71
CA LYS A 6 -4.28 41.45 15.37
C LYS A 6 -3.49 40.28 14.80
N MET A 7 -4.14 39.47 13.95
CA MET A 7 -3.48 38.43 13.18
C MET A 7 -2.41 39.09 12.29
N GLY A 8 -1.13 38.94 12.64
CA GLY A 8 -0.04 39.28 11.73
C GLY A 8 -0.11 38.38 10.50
N SER A 9 0.16 38.92 9.31
CA SER A 9 0.21 38.12 8.09
C SER A 9 1.13 36.92 8.29
N ILE A 10 0.62 35.70 8.09
CA ILE A 10 1.41 34.47 8.15
C ILE A 10 2.55 34.63 7.13
N SER A 11 3.76 34.84 7.64
CA SER A 11 4.98 34.95 6.83
C SER A 11 5.43 33.56 6.42
N ARG A 12 6.15 33.43 5.29
CA ARG A 12 6.77 32.17 4.84
C ARG A 12 7.66 31.50 5.91
N ARG A 13 8.07 32.25 6.94
CA ARG A 13 8.81 31.74 8.12
C ARG A 13 7.95 30.94 9.11
N ASN A 14 6.63 31.06 9.00
CA ASN A 14 5.65 30.36 9.84
C ASN A 14 5.08 29.11 9.14
N GLU A 15 5.55 28.78 7.93
CA GLU A 15 5.18 27.55 7.24
C GLU A 15 5.75 26.36 8.01
N MET A 16 4.87 25.48 8.49
CA MET A 16 5.28 24.18 9.03
C MET A 16 5.37 23.17 7.89
N PRO A 17 6.39 22.30 7.86
CA PRO A 17 6.49 21.26 6.85
C PRO A 17 5.26 20.34 6.95
N LEU A 18 4.56 20.20 5.82
CA LEU A 18 3.46 19.25 5.70
C LEU A 18 4.07 17.85 5.53
N ASN A 19 3.79 16.95 6.46
CA ASN A 19 4.00 15.53 6.25
C ASN A 19 2.80 14.96 5.51
N ASN A 20 3.00 14.52 4.27
CA ASN A 20 1.99 13.76 3.56
C ASN A 20 1.77 12.42 4.28
N ILE A 21 0.52 12.13 4.63
CA ILE A 21 0.12 10.79 5.05
C ILE A 21 -0.03 9.98 3.77
N LEU A 22 0.93 9.11 3.49
CA LEU A 22 0.79 8.10 2.44
C LEU A 22 -0.18 7.04 2.96
N VAL A 23 -1.44 7.13 2.58
CA VAL A 23 -2.43 6.06 2.81
C VAL A 23 -2.21 5.05 1.70
N VAL A 24 -1.55 3.94 2.03
CA VAL A 24 -1.50 2.75 1.18
C VAL A 24 -2.58 1.81 1.69
N GLU A 25 -3.60 1.57 0.87
CA GLU A 25 -4.71 0.67 1.20
C GLU A 25 -4.32 -0.80 0.94
N LEU A 26 -5.06 -1.74 1.51
CA LEU A 26 -4.90 -3.16 1.17
C LEU A 26 -5.08 -3.33 -0.34
N PHE A 27 -4.23 -4.15 -0.97
CA PHE A 27 -4.21 -4.42 -2.42
C PHE A 27 -3.68 -3.30 -3.32
N ASP A 28 -3.18 -2.18 -2.78
CA ASP A 28 -2.54 -1.14 -3.60
C ASP A 28 -1.23 -1.63 -4.24
N VAL A 29 -0.53 -2.56 -3.57
CA VAL A 29 0.73 -3.13 -4.06
C VAL A 29 0.68 -4.64 -3.88
N TRP A 30 0.57 -5.36 -4.98
CA TRP A 30 0.51 -6.82 -5.00
C TRP A 30 1.38 -7.39 -6.13
N GLY A 31 1.76 -8.66 -6.00
CA GLY A 31 2.56 -9.38 -6.98
C GLY A 31 1.94 -10.73 -7.31
N ILE A 32 2.18 -11.19 -8.54
CA ILE A 32 1.81 -12.52 -9.01
C ILE A 32 3.06 -13.24 -9.49
N ASP A 33 3.19 -14.53 -9.17
CA ASP A 33 4.26 -15.37 -9.70
C ASP A 33 3.77 -16.80 -9.97
N PHE A 34 4.48 -17.51 -10.86
CA PHE A 34 4.27 -18.93 -11.11
C PHE A 34 5.41 -19.74 -10.48
N MET A 35 5.06 -20.63 -9.55
CA MET A 35 5.99 -21.58 -8.98
C MET A 35 5.87 -22.92 -9.72
N GLY A 36 6.99 -23.49 -10.14
CA GLY A 36 7.03 -24.81 -10.77
C GLY A 36 7.84 -24.84 -12.08
N PRO A 37 8.06 -26.02 -12.67
CA PRO A 37 7.10 -27.13 -12.70
C PRO A 37 7.21 -28.11 -11.52
N PHE A 38 6.07 -28.49 -10.96
CA PHE A 38 5.89 -29.53 -9.94
C PHE A 38 5.41 -30.85 -10.56
N PRO A 39 5.54 -31.99 -9.84
CA PRO A 39 4.90 -33.23 -10.24
C PRO A 39 3.39 -33.03 -10.45
N SER A 40 2.86 -33.58 -11.54
CA SER A 40 1.46 -33.37 -11.93
C SER A 40 0.50 -33.89 -10.86
N SER A 41 -0.42 -33.04 -10.41
CA SER A 41 -1.54 -33.41 -9.56
C SER A 41 -2.83 -33.01 -10.27
N PHE A 42 -3.65 -33.98 -10.66
CA PHE A 42 -4.88 -33.76 -11.44
C PHE A 42 -4.66 -32.98 -12.76
N GLY A 43 -3.47 -33.07 -13.35
CA GLY A 43 -3.11 -32.35 -14.58
C GLY A 43 -2.50 -30.96 -14.34
N TYR A 44 -2.50 -30.47 -13.10
CA TYR A 44 -1.87 -29.21 -12.72
C TYR A 44 -0.40 -29.43 -12.37
N ILE A 45 0.48 -28.55 -12.87
CA ILE A 45 1.94 -28.64 -12.71
C ILE A 45 2.55 -27.32 -12.22
N TYR A 46 1.77 -26.25 -12.16
CA TYR A 46 2.20 -24.97 -11.63
C TYR A 46 1.32 -24.54 -10.46
N ILE A 47 1.86 -23.66 -9.63
CA ILE A 47 1.08 -22.94 -8.63
C ILE A 47 1.17 -21.46 -8.98
N LEU A 48 0.02 -20.85 -9.25
CA LEU A 48 -0.13 -19.41 -9.36
C LEU A 48 -0.25 -18.84 -7.95
N VAL A 49 0.64 -17.92 -7.59
CA VAL A 49 0.65 -17.28 -6.27
C VAL A 49 0.42 -15.79 -6.43
N ALA A 50 -0.52 -15.23 -5.65
CA ALA A 50 -0.74 -13.81 -5.50
C ALA A 50 -0.39 -13.37 -4.08
N VAL A 51 0.39 -12.29 -3.94
CA VAL A 51 0.84 -11.75 -2.65
C VAL A 51 0.48 -10.28 -2.55
N ASP A 52 -0.30 -9.89 -1.54
CA ASP A 52 -0.48 -8.48 -1.17
C ASP A 52 0.73 -8.03 -0.34
N TYR A 53 1.50 -7.08 -0.85
CA TYR A 53 2.74 -6.65 -0.18
C TYR A 53 2.49 -5.82 1.07
N VAL A 54 1.31 -5.20 1.16
CA VAL A 54 0.89 -4.31 2.26
C VAL A 54 0.48 -5.14 3.47
N SER A 55 -0.48 -6.05 3.33
CA SER A 55 -0.94 -6.94 4.41
C SER A 55 -0.13 -8.23 4.55
N LYS A 56 0.74 -8.56 3.59
CA LYS A 56 1.44 -9.85 3.47
C LYS A 56 0.50 -11.05 3.32
N TRP A 57 -0.73 -10.83 2.89
CA TRP A 57 -1.67 -11.90 2.57
C TRP A 57 -1.27 -12.63 1.28
N VAL A 58 -1.49 -13.95 1.25
CA VAL A 58 -1.08 -14.83 0.14
C VAL A 58 -2.24 -15.73 -0.28
N GLU A 59 -2.46 -15.84 -1.59
CA GLU A 59 -3.39 -16.77 -2.22
C GLU A 59 -2.65 -17.64 -3.25
N ALA A 60 -2.98 -18.92 -3.32
CA ALA A 60 -2.32 -19.88 -4.22
C ALA A 60 -3.34 -20.79 -4.92
N ILE A 61 -3.18 -20.97 -6.24
CA ILE A 61 -4.06 -21.77 -7.08
C ILE A 61 -3.22 -22.74 -7.91
N ALA A 62 -3.61 -24.02 -7.95
CA ALA A 62 -2.99 -25.01 -8.81
C ALA A 62 -3.47 -24.82 -10.27
N THR A 63 -2.52 -24.78 -11.20
CA THR A 63 -2.71 -24.50 -12.63
C THR A 63 -1.93 -25.45 -13.53
#